data_AF-A0A2D4WTZ6-F1
#
_entry.id   AF-A0A2D4WTZ6-F1
#
_cell.length_a   1.000
_cell.length_b   1.000
_cell.length_c   1.000
_cell.angle_alpha   90.00
_cell.angle_beta   90.00
_cell.angle_gamma   90.00
#
_symmetry.space_group_name_H-M   'P 1'
#
loop_
_entity.id
_entity.type
_entity.pdbx_description
1 polymer ?
#
loop_
_entity_poly.entity_id
_entity_poly.type
_entity_poly.pdbx_seq_one_letter_code
_entity_poly.pdbx_strand_id
1 'polypeptide(L)'
;MITQEQEMEDSEVMFEGEYAVELDGWFRRRFRNLCIGLLCILTLTWGLAILGLLASMFFSGLPSEELSPDINSTRLLLYAGLAGTFEFTLILWFFLKMRPRLQTRRQLISAATKMMRYLSIFEILAMALLYQSDMKILLTTGVWEIFFWHFLACLFLPWTAWESLKALGPAYVLTFLLISGEICLNSISTGQNMTSTTLSLLGMSFVMTAMTIFFIPGMLICWMRLRKHGRRFKFSLLNRKYLDMRQDMANARKIHDALFPEKIEDDQIAFDFRYTPYSDIGGDFVWLERNEEKVLIMLLDVTGHGLPAAMTVNRIHGEIERLRSEYPGSDPLVLMNGLGRYFSLTMSPHQIFAT
;
A
#
# COMPACT_ATOMS: atom_id res chain seq x y z
N MET A 1 0.85 -18.93 -26.75
CA MET A 1 0.09 -17.67 -26.60
C MET A 1 -0.93 -17.78 -25.49
N ILE A 2 -1.87 -18.73 -25.54
CA ILE A 2 -2.88 -18.96 -24.48
C ILE A 2 -2.27 -19.20 -23.09
N THR A 3 -1.17 -19.96 -22.98
CA THR A 3 -0.47 -20.23 -21.72
C THR A 3 0.23 -19.01 -21.10
N GLN A 4 0.80 -18.12 -21.92
CA GLN A 4 1.47 -16.91 -21.41
C GLN A 4 0.46 -15.87 -20.92
N GLU A 5 -0.69 -15.80 -21.58
CA GLU A 5 -1.79 -14.91 -21.18
C GLU A 5 -2.39 -15.36 -19.84
N GLN A 6 -2.57 -16.67 -19.67
CA GLN A 6 -3.05 -17.27 -18.43
C GLN A 6 -2.04 -17.14 -17.27
N GLU A 7 -0.75 -17.31 -17.52
CA GLU A 7 0.31 -17.08 -16.51
C GLU A 7 0.40 -15.61 -16.08
N MET A 8 0.22 -14.67 -17.02
CA MET A 8 0.16 -13.24 -16.67
C MET A 8 -1.05 -12.93 -15.79
N GLU A 9 -2.23 -13.47 -16.15
CA GLU A 9 -3.46 -13.28 -15.37
C GLU A 9 -3.31 -13.82 -13.94
N ASP A 10 -2.79 -15.04 -13.78
CA ASP A 10 -2.56 -15.64 -12.46
C ASP A 10 -1.56 -14.82 -11.62
N SER A 11 -0.52 -14.27 -12.25
CA SER A 11 0.46 -13.43 -11.58
C SER A 11 -0.13 -12.09 -11.11
N GLU A 12 -1.04 -11.52 -11.90
CA GLU A 12 -1.73 -10.27 -11.58
C GLU A 12 -2.74 -10.50 -10.44
N VAL A 13 -3.51 -11.59 -10.48
CA VAL A 13 -4.43 -11.99 -9.41
C VAL A 13 -3.69 -12.23 -8.10
N MET A 14 -2.56 -12.94 -8.13
CA MET A 14 -1.74 -13.17 -6.94
C MET A 14 -1.18 -11.85 -6.38
N PHE A 15 -0.69 -10.96 -7.24
CA PHE A 15 -0.24 -9.63 -6.84
C PHE A 15 -1.35 -8.80 -6.18
N GLU A 16 -2.54 -8.77 -6.78
CA GLU A 16 -3.69 -8.06 -6.22
C GLU A 16 -4.10 -8.62 -4.85
N GLY A 17 -4.07 -9.94 -4.69
CA GLY A 17 -4.35 -10.61 -3.41
C GLY A 17 -3.36 -10.23 -2.31
N GLU A 18 -2.05 -10.34 -2.57
CA GLU A 18 -1.02 -9.96 -1.61
C GLU A 18 -1.07 -8.47 -1.26
N TYR A 19 -1.27 -7.61 -2.28
CA TYR A 19 -1.38 -6.17 -2.07
C TYR A 19 -2.62 -5.81 -1.24
N ALA A 20 -3.76 -6.47 -1.46
CA ALA A 20 -4.97 -6.24 -0.67
C ALA A 20 -4.75 -6.55 0.82
N VAL A 21 -4.05 -7.63 1.15
CA VAL A 21 -3.72 -8.00 2.54
C VAL A 21 -2.79 -6.98 3.20
N GLU A 22 -1.75 -6.53 2.50
CA GLU A 22 -0.85 -5.48 3.02
C GLU A 22 -1.60 -4.15 3.21
N LEU A 23 -2.45 -3.80 2.24
CA LEU A 23 -3.26 -2.59 2.27
C LEU A 23 -4.25 -2.60 3.44
N ASP A 24 -4.88 -3.75 3.73
CA ASP A 24 -5.74 -3.96 4.90
C ASP A 24 -4.94 -3.74 6.21
N GLY A 25 -3.76 -4.35 6.31
CA GLY A 25 -2.88 -4.19 7.47
C GLY A 25 -2.42 -2.73 7.66
N TRP A 26 -2.12 -2.03 6.58
CA TRP A 26 -1.77 -0.62 6.61
C TRP A 26 -2.96 0.26 7.01
N PHE A 27 -4.16 0.01 6.47
CA PHE A 27 -5.37 0.75 6.81
C PHE A 27 -5.73 0.58 8.28
N ARG A 28 -5.69 -0.65 8.83
CA ARG A 28 -5.94 -0.91 10.26
C ARG A 28 -5.02 -0.11 11.18
N ARG A 29 -3.73 -0.07 10.87
CA ARG A 29 -2.73 0.73 11.61
C ARG A 29 -3.05 2.22 11.54
N ARG A 30 -3.43 2.73 10.38
CA ARG A 30 -3.75 4.15 10.18
C ARG A 30 -5.08 4.58 10.79
N PHE A 31 -6.10 3.74 10.72
CA PHE A 31 -7.38 3.97 11.38
C PHE A 31 -7.22 4.03 12.91
N ARG A 32 -6.38 3.13 13.49
CA ARG A 32 -5.97 3.24 14.90
C ARG A 32 -5.35 4.59 15.20
N ASN A 33 -4.35 4.98 14.42
CA ASN A 33 -3.59 6.20 14.66
C ASN A 33 -4.46 7.45 14.52
N LEU A 34 -5.44 7.44 13.61
CA LEU A 34 -6.45 8.50 13.51
C LEU A 34 -7.24 8.61 14.82
N CYS A 35 -7.83 7.51 15.30
CA CYS A 35 -8.64 7.54 16.52
C CYS A 35 -7.82 8.03 17.72
N ILE A 36 -6.58 7.55 17.88
CA ILE A 36 -5.67 8.01 18.94
C ILE A 36 -5.37 9.50 18.77
N GLY A 37 -5.02 9.94 17.56
CA GLY A 37 -4.72 11.33 17.28
C GLY A 37 -5.90 12.26 17.60
N LEU A 38 -7.11 11.88 17.21
CA LEU A 38 -8.33 12.63 17.51
C LEU A 38 -8.60 12.70 19.02
N LEU A 39 -8.49 11.57 19.73
CA LEU A 39 -8.64 11.55 21.20
C LEU A 39 -7.59 12.44 21.89
N CYS A 40 -6.33 12.40 21.44
CA CYS A 40 -5.28 13.26 21.98
C CYS A 40 -5.58 14.74 21.73
N ILE A 41 -5.98 15.12 20.51
CA ILE A 41 -6.35 16.50 20.18
C ILE A 41 -7.49 16.96 21.08
N LEU A 42 -8.56 16.17 21.22
CA LEU A 42 -9.67 16.50 22.11
C LEU A 42 -9.22 16.64 23.56
N THR A 43 -8.45 15.68 24.10
CA THR A 43 -7.98 15.81 25.49
C THR A 43 -7.12 17.06 25.72
N LEU A 44 -6.36 17.48 24.71
CA LEU A 44 -5.51 18.66 24.80
C LEU A 44 -6.33 19.96 24.69
N THR A 45 -7.30 20.04 23.77
CA THR A 45 -8.18 21.20 23.65
C THR A 45 -9.02 21.39 24.91
N TRP A 46 -9.55 20.30 25.47
CA TRP A 46 -10.27 20.29 26.75
C TRP A 46 -9.38 20.68 27.93
N GLY A 47 -8.17 20.13 28.01
CA GLY A 47 -7.22 20.46 29.07
C GLY A 47 -6.84 21.94 29.06
N LEU A 48 -6.59 22.52 27.89
CA LEU A 48 -6.30 23.94 27.73
C LEU A 48 -7.50 24.83 28.11
N ALA A 49 -8.72 24.44 27.71
CA ALA A 49 -9.94 25.17 28.04
C ALA A 49 -10.18 25.21 29.57
N ILE A 50 -10.00 24.07 30.26
CA ILE A 50 -10.13 23.98 31.72
C ILE A 50 -9.05 24.82 32.42
N LEU A 51 -7.81 24.77 31.93
CA LEU A 51 -6.71 25.54 32.51
C LEU A 51 -6.93 27.06 32.33
N GLY A 52 -7.46 27.48 31.17
CA GLY A 52 -7.87 28.86 30.93
C GLY A 52 -8.98 29.32 31.88
N LEU A 53 -9.98 28.47 32.15
CA LEU A 53 -11.02 28.76 33.14
C LEU A 53 -10.44 28.90 34.55
N LEU A 54 -9.59 27.96 34.99
CA LEU A 54 -8.93 28.03 36.31
C LEU A 54 -8.04 29.26 36.45
N ALA A 55 -7.30 29.62 35.40
CA ALA A 55 -6.49 30.84 35.39
C ALA A 55 -7.36 32.09 35.51
N SER A 56 -8.48 32.15 34.79
CA SER A 56 -9.42 33.28 34.89
C SER A 56 -9.99 33.42 36.31
N MET A 57 -10.35 32.32 36.97
CA MET A 57 -10.76 32.31 38.38
C MET A 57 -9.64 32.77 39.33
N PHE A 58 -8.40 32.33 39.10
CA PHE A 58 -7.25 32.69 39.95
C PHE A 58 -6.83 34.16 39.81
N PHE A 59 -6.82 34.71 38.59
CA PHE A 59 -6.47 36.11 38.32
C PHE A 59 -7.61 37.09 38.63
N SER A 60 -8.87 36.62 38.72
CA SER A 60 -10.03 37.44 39.10
C SER A 60 -10.06 37.90 40.58
N GLY A 61 -9.03 37.57 41.37
CA GLY A 61 -8.81 38.13 42.72
C GLY A 61 -8.39 39.62 42.76
N LEU A 62 -8.33 40.30 41.61
CA LEU A 62 -8.19 41.76 41.46
C LEU A 62 -9.55 42.35 41.03
N PRO A 63 -9.92 43.55 41.50
CA PRO A 63 -11.32 44.01 41.50
C PRO A 63 -11.83 44.14 40.06
N SER A 64 -12.79 43.29 39.70
CA SER A 64 -13.45 43.29 38.39
C SER A 64 -14.87 43.83 38.56
N GLU A 65 -15.06 45.10 38.21
CA GLU A 65 -16.36 45.77 38.21
C GLU A 65 -17.22 45.44 36.97
N GLU A 66 -16.81 44.47 36.13
CA GLU A 66 -17.53 44.10 34.90
C GLU A 66 -17.47 42.59 34.59
N LEU A 67 -17.95 41.74 35.50
CA LEU A 67 -18.20 40.33 35.18
C LEU A 67 -19.63 39.91 35.53
N SER A 68 -20.62 40.60 34.96
CA SER A 68 -21.91 39.97 34.73
C SER A 68 -21.70 38.91 33.64
N PRO A 69 -21.97 37.61 33.87
CA PRO A 69 -21.86 36.62 32.82
C PRO A 69 -22.91 36.94 31.76
N ASP A 70 -22.48 37.49 30.64
CA ASP A 70 -23.35 37.66 29.48
C ASP A 70 -23.92 36.29 29.11
N ILE A 71 -25.22 36.19 28.88
CA ILE A 71 -25.96 34.92 28.66
C ILE A 71 -25.30 34.10 27.53
N ASN A 72 -24.68 34.79 26.58
CA ASN A 72 -23.93 34.19 25.46
C ASN A 72 -22.68 33.41 25.90
N SER A 73 -21.93 33.90 26.91
CA SER A 73 -20.71 33.24 27.41
C SER A 73 -21.01 31.93 28.13
N THR A 74 -22.10 31.88 28.91
CA THR A 74 -22.57 30.67 29.57
C THR A 74 -23.10 29.63 28.58
N ARG A 75 -23.81 30.07 27.52
CA ARG A 75 -24.28 29.18 26.46
C ARG A 75 -23.10 28.58 25.70
N LEU A 76 -22.09 29.39 25.36
CA LEU A 76 -20.87 28.93 24.69
C LEU A 76 -20.14 27.82 25.46
N LEU A 77 -19.95 27.99 26.78
CA LEU A 77 -19.29 27.01 27.63
C LEU A 77 -20.07 25.70 27.75
N LEU A 78 -21.39 25.78 27.94
CA LEU A 78 -22.27 24.60 28.00
C LEU A 78 -22.24 23.81 26.68
N TYR A 79 -22.33 24.51 25.54
CA TYR A 79 -22.30 23.87 24.24
C TYR A 79 -20.95 23.26 23.91
N ALA A 80 -19.85 23.98 24.17
CA ALA A 80 -18.51 23.41 24.05
C ALA A 80 -18.44 22.10 24.88
N GLY A 81 -18.93 22.14 26.13
CA GLY A 81 -19.13 20.99 27.04
C GLY A 81 -19.75 19.76 26.37
N LEU A 82 -20.95 19.97 25.87
CA LEU A 82 -21.76 18.91 25.26
C LEU A 82 -21.17 18.42 23.94
N ALA A 83 -20.62 19.33 23.12
CA ALA A 83 -20.07 18.99 21.83
C ALA A 83 -18.83 18.10 21.94
N GLY A 84 -17.84 18.52 22.74
CA GLY A 84 -16.62 17.74 22.87
C GLY A 84 -16.80 16.45 23.67
N THR A 85 -17.77 16.36 24.61
CA THR A 85 -18.12 15.09 25.26
C THR A 85 -18.76 14.11 24.27
N PHE A 86 -19.63 14.58 23.38
CA PHE A 86 -20.18 13.76 22.29
C PHE A 86 -19.08 13.28 21.34
N GLU A 87 -18.21 14.17 20.86
CA GLU A 87 -17.10 13.82 19.97
C GLU A 87 -16.17 12.77 20.61
N PHE A 88 -15.78 13.01 21.88
CA PHE A 88 -14.92 12.10 22.62
C PHE A 88 -15.56 10.73 22.78
N THR A 89 -16.82 10.66 23.20
CA THR A 89 -17.53 9.39 23.40
C THR A 89 -17.75 8.64 22.08
N LEU A 90 -18.06 9.34 20.99
CA LEU A 90 -18.19 8.76 19.66
C LEU A 90 -16.87 8.14 19.18
N ILE A 91 -15.77 8.89 19.24
CA ILE A 91 -14.46 8.40 18.81
C ILE A 91 -13.98 7.25 19.71
N LEU A 92 -14.21 7.35 21.02
CA LEU A 92 -13.87 6.29 21.97
C LEU A 92 -14.66 5.00 21.68
N TRP A 93 -15.93 5.11 21.31
CA TRP A 93 -16.74 3.97 20.90
C TRP A 93 -16.19 3.31 19.62
N PHE A 94 -15.82 4.11 18.61
CA PHE A 94 -15.18 3.59 17.40
C PHE A 94 -13.84 2.91 17.71
N PHE A 95 -13.07 3.47 18.64
CA PHE A 95 -11.76 2.94 19.04
C PHE A 95 -11.84 1.62 19.83
N LEU A 96 -12.71 1.55 20.85
CA LEU A 96 -12.79 0.40 21.75
C LEU A 96 -13.69 -0.71 21.22
N LYS A 97 -14.84 -0.37 20.63
CA LYS A 97 -15.88 -1.36 20.30
C LYS A 97 -15.93 -1.73 18.82
N MET A 98 -15.76 -0.75 17.93
CA MET A 98 -15.90 -0.99 16.48
C MET A 98 -14.59 -1.48 15.85
N ARG A 99 -13.47 -0.80 16.12
CA ARG A 99 -12.15 -1.11 15.54
C ARG A 99 -11.73 -2.58 15.62
N PRO A 100 -11.87 -3.32 16.74
CA PRO A 100 -11.41 -4.71 16.82
C PRO A 100 -12.14 -5.66 15.87
N ARG A 101 -13.33 -5.28 15.38
CA ARG A 101 -14.18 -6.08 14.49
C ARG A 101 -13.91 -5.83 13.01
N LEU A 102 -13.12 -4.81 12.67
CA LEU A 102 -12.89 -4.39 11.29
C LEU A 102 -11.64 -5.07 10.72
N GLN A 103 -11.85 -6.00 9.79
CA GLN A 103 -10.75 -6.76 9.18
C GLN A 103 -10.42 -6.23 7.78
N THR A 104 -11.41 -6.00 6.94
CA THR A 104 -11.19 -5.67 5.52
C THR A 104 -11.16 -4.16 5.27
N ARG A 105 -10.46 -3.71 4.21
CA ARG A 105 -10.45 -2.32 3.74
C ARG A 105 -11.86 -1.76 3.56
N ARG A 106 -12.78 -2.54 2.98
CA ARG A 106 -14.16 -2.10 2.73
C ARG A 106 -14.89 -1.77 4.04
N GLN A 107 -14.74 -2.62 5.06
CA GLN A 107 -15.32 -2.40 6.39
C GLN A 107 -14.68 -1.18 7.06
N LEU A 108 -13.36 -1.06 7.00
CA LEU A 108 -12.61 0.04 7.60
C LEU A 108 -12.96 1.40 6.97
N ILE A 109 -13.06 1.46 5.64
CA ILE A 109 -13.49 2.67 4.93
C ILE A 109 -14.92 3.01 5.30
N SER A 110 -15.82 2.03 5.29
CA SER A 110 -17.22 2.27 5.68
C SER A 110 -17.32 2.82 7.11
N ALA A 111 -16.57 2.25 8.06
CA ALA A 111 -16.53 2.72 9.43
C ALA A 111 -15.94 4.13 9.55
N ALA A 112 -14.80 4.40 8.91
CA ALA A 112 -14.16 5.71 8.91
C ALA A 112 -15.06 6.79 8.28
N THR A 113 -15.67 6.50 7.13
CA THR A 113 -16.64 7.39 6.48
C THR A 113 -17.84 7.67 7.39
N LYS A 114 -18.39 6.66 8.08
CA LYS A 114 -19.49 6.86 9.04
C LYS A 114 -19.06 7.74 10.21
N MET A 115 -17.90 7.46 10.81
CA MET A 115 -17.36 8.21 11.94
C MET A 115 -17.18 9.70 11.59
N MET A 116 -16.47 9.98 10.49
CA MET A 116 -16.22 11.35 10.04
C MET A 116 -17.53 12.06 9.68
N ARG A 117 -18.49 11.35 9.06
CA ARG A 117 -19.80 11.92 8.74
C ARG A 117 -20.57 12.31 9.99
N TYR A 118 -20.60 11.45 11.01
CA TYR A 118 -21.31 11.74 12.26
C TYR A 118 -20.68 12.92 12.99
N LEU A 119 -19.34 12.97 13.06
CA LEU A 119 -18.61 14.11 13.65
C LEU A 119 -18.97 15.41 12.93
N SER A 120 -18.79 15.47 11.61
CA SER A 120 -18.97 16.73 10.88
C SER A 120 -20.42 17.18 10.75
N ILE A 121 -21.40 16.26 10.71
CA ILE A 121 -22.81 16.67 10.77
C ILE A 121 -23.15 17.23 12.15
N PHE A 122 -22.67 16.58 13.21
CA PHE A 122 -22.92 17.01 14.57
C PHE A 122 -22.32 18.39 14.85
N GLU A 123 -21.08 18.64 14.45
CA GLU A 123 -20.42 19.94 14.59
C GLU A 123 -21.22 21.06 13.91
N ILE A 124 -21.65 20.87 12.67
CA ILE A 124 -22.42 21.89 11.94
C ILE A 124 -23.78 22.15 12.59
N LEU A 125 -24.46 21.10 13.08
CA LEU A 125 -25.72 21.28 13.83
C LEU A 125 -25.49 22.00 15.15
N ALA A 126 -24.44 21.66 15.89
CA ALA A 126 -24.07 22.32 17.14
C ALA A 126 -23.75 23.80 16.88
N MET A 127 -23.01 24.10 15.81
CA MET A 127 -22.64 25.45 15.42
C MET A 127 -23.86 26.29 15.03
N ALA A 128 -24.79 25.71 14.25
CA ALA A 128 -26.04 26.37 13.88
C ALA A 128 -26.94 26.67 15.09
N LEU A 129 -26.94 25.79 16.12
CA LEU A 129 -27.66 26.03 17.37
C LEU A 129 -27.01 27.10 18.25
N LEU A 130 -25.68 27.24 18.17
CA LEU A 130 -24.94 28.19 18.99
C LEU A 130 -25.02 29.61 18.45
N TYR A 131 -24.91 29.77 17.12
CA TYR A 131 -24.81 31.05 16.43
C TYR A 131 -26.09 31.42 15.66
N GLN A 132 -27.27 31.09 16.21
CA GLN A 132 -28.61 31.28 15.62
C GLN A 132 -28.92 32.68 15.04
N SER A 133 -28.05 33.67 15.24
CA SER A 133 -28.24 35.07 14.83
C SER A 133 -27.08 35.66 14.02
N ASP A 134 -25.99 34.93 13.76
CA ASP A 134 -24.82 35.47 13.04
C ASP A 134 -24.31 34.57 11.91
N MET A 135 -24.88 34.83 10.73
CA MET A 135 -24.59 34.20 9.44
C MET A 135 -23.10 34.14 9.07
N LYS A 136 -22.34 35.19 9.42
CA LYS A 136 -20.94 35.31 9.01
C LYS A 136 -20.06 34.32 9.76
N ILE A 137 -20.45 34.01 10.99
CA ILE A 137 -19.72 33.05 11.80
C ILE A 137 -19.93 31.66 11.20
N LEU A 138 -21.17 31.20 10.99
CA LEU A 138 -21.43 29.87 10.42
C LEU A 138 -20.73 29.64 9.07
N LEU A 139 -20.72 30.64 8.18
CA LEU A 139 -20.01 30.56 6.90
C LEU A 139 -18.50 30.42 7.05
N THR A 140 -17.90 31.20 7.97
CA THR A 140 -16.44 31.19 8.14
C THR A 140 -16.02 29.98 8.95
N THR A 141 -16.43 29.88 10.20
CA THR A 141 -15.97 28.84 11.14
C THR A 141 -16.44 27.44 10.76
N GLY A 142 -17.71 27.27 10.37
CA GLY A 142 -18.25 25.94 10.02
C GLY A 142 -17.58 25.33 8.79
N VAL A 143 -17.34 26.13 7.74
CA VAL A 143 -16.63 25.66 6.55
C VAL A 143 -15.15 25.38 6.85
N TRP A 144 -14.51 26.22 7.68
CA TRP A 144 -13.14 26.00 8.13
C TRP A 144 -12.99 24.69 8.92
N GLU A 145 -13.93 24.36 9.80
CA GLU A 145 -13.94 23.10 10.56
C GLU A 145 -14.07 21.88 9.64
N ILE A 146 -14.99 21.91 8.67
CA ILE A 146 -15.14 20.81 7.69
C ILE A 146 -13.84 20.62 6.92
N PHE A 147 -13.19 21.71 6.49
CA PHE A 147 -11.89 21.62 5.82
C PHE A 147 -10.81 21.03 6.74
N PHE A 148 -10.73 21.50 7.98
CA PHE A 148 -9.74 21.03 8.95
C PHE A 148 -9.88 19.52 9.18
N TRP A 149 -11.10 19.04 9.40
CA TRP A 149 -11.37 17.62 9.59
C TRP A 149 -11.17 16.79 8.34
N HIS A 150 -11.45 17.34 7.15
CA HIS A 150 -11.08 16.71 5.88
C HIS A 150 -9.59 16.52 5.77
N PHE A 151 -8.84 17.60 5.94
CA PHE A 151 -7.40 17.60 5.81
C PHE A 151 -6.76 16.64 6.80
N LEU A 152 -7.22 16.65 8.06
CA LEU A 152 -6.74 15.74 9.09
C LEU A 152 -7.07 14.28 8.75
N ALA A 153 -8.30 13.96 8.37
CA ALA A 153 -8.67 12.61 7.97
C ALA A 153 -7.84 12.12 6.77
N CYS A 154 -7.58 13.01 5.81
CA CYS A 154 -6.74 12.76 4.64
C CYS A 154 -5.25 12.54 4.98
N LEU A 155 -4.76 13.15 6.06
CA LEU A 155 -3.40 12.96 6.54
C LEU A 155 -3.21 11.56 7.18
N PHE A 156 -4.25 11.01 7.80
CA PHE A 156 -4.16 9.71 8.47
C PHE A 156 -4.58 8.55 7.57
N LEU A 157 -5.76 8.64 6.96
CA LEU A 157 -6.44 7.53 6.29
C LEU A 157 -5.92 7.29 4.87
N PRO A 158 -5.63 6.02 4.51
CA PRO A 158 -5.24 5.66 3.17
C PRO A 158 -6.46 5.34 2.28
N TRP A 159 -7.31 6.34 2.10
CA TRP A 159 -8.47 6.28 1.22
C TRP A 159 -8.21 7.02 -0.11
N THR A 160 -9.06 6.80 -1.09
CA THR A 160 -9.07 7.54 -2.36
C THR A 160 -9.64 8.94 -2.17
N ALA A 161 -9.31 9.87 -3.07
CA ALA A 161 -9.87 11.22 -3.05
C ALA A 161 -11.40 11.22 -3.02
N TRP A 162 -12.03 10.32 -3.78
CA TRP A 162 -13.49 10.20 -3.80
C TRP A 162 -14.09 9.66 -2.50
N GLU A 163 -13.45 8.66 -1.88
CA GLU A 163 -13.87 8.14 -0.57
C GLU A 163 -13.78 9.20 0.53
N SER A 164 -12.77 10.08 0.46
CA SER A 164 -12.60 11.20 1.38
C SER A 164 -13.73 12.24 1.25
N LEU A 165 -14.16 12.53 0.02
CA LEU A 165 -15.24 13.49 -0.24
C LEU A 165 -16.60 12.93 0.20
N LYS A 166 -16.85 11.62 0.02
CA LYS A 166 -18.08 10.95 0.50
C LYS A 166 -18.28 11.00 2.02
N ALA A 167 -17.22 11.20 2.78
CA ALA A 167 -17.30 11.34 4.23
C ALA A 167 -17.89 12.69 4.64
N LEU A 168 -17.49 13.77 3.97
CA LEU A 168 -17.75 15.15 4.41
C LEU A 168 -18.74 15.91 3.52
N GLY A 169 -19.00 15.42 2.31
CA GLY A 169 -19.99 15.98 1.40
C GLY A 169 -21.36 16.25 2.05
N PRO A 170 -21.93 15.33 2.87
CA PRO A 170 -23.19 15.59 3.55
C PRO A 170 -23.16 16.79 4.52
N ALA A 171 -22.09 16.96 5.28
CA ALA A 171 -21.94 18.10 6.20
C ALA A 171 -21.80 19.43 5.44
N TYR A 172 -21.06 19.40 4.34
CA TYR A 172 -20.91 20.55 3.45
C TYR A 172 -22.23 20.95 2.77
N VAL A 173 -23.01 19.99 2.28
CA VAL A 173 -24.36 20.22 1.73
C VAL A 173 -25.30 20.74 2.81
N LEU A 174 -25.24 20.17 4.03
CA LEU A 174 -26.05 20.65 5.16
C LEU A 174 -25.73 22.12 5.48
N THR A 175 -24.46 22.50 5.48
CA THR A 175 -24.02 23.88 5.71
C THR A 175 -24.60 24.83 4.65
N PHE A 176 -24.57 24.42 3.37
CA PHE A 176 -25.19 25.18 2.29
C PHE A 176 -26.72 25.33 2.47
N LEU A 177 -27.42 24.28 2.88
CA LEU A 177 -28.86 24.31 3.11
C LEU A 177 -29.25 25.20 4.30
N LEU A 178 -28.48 25.14 5.39
CA LEU A 178 -28.73 25.96 6.57
C LEU A 178 -28.57 27.45 6.26
N ILE A 179 -27.46 27.83 5.61
CA ILE A 179 -27.20 29.23 5.28
C ILE A 179 -28.20 29.75 4.24
N SER A 180 -28.55 28.95 3.22
CA SER A 180 -29.57 29.36 2.24
C SER A 180 -30.96 29.49 2.85
N GLY A 181 -31.34 28.59 3.76
CA GLY A 181 -32.58 28.68 4.53
C GLY A 181 -32.63 29.94 5.39
N GLU A 182 -31.55 30.27 6.09
CA GLU A 182 -31.47 31.45 6.95
C GLU A 182 -31.55 32.75 6.14
N ILE A 183 -30.87 32.84 4.99
CA ILE A 183 -30.99 33.98 4.06
C ILE A 183 -32.45 34.18 3.62
N CYS A 184 -33.15 33.09 3.30
CA CYS A 184 -34.55 33.14 2.91
C CYS A 184 -35.45 33.62 4.05
N LEU A 185 -35.26 33.10 5.27
CA LEU A 185 -36.01 33.50 6.45
C LEU A 185 -35.79 34.98 6.81
N ASN A 186 -34.55 35.46 6.72
CA ASN A 186 -34.20 36.86 7.00
C ASN A 186 -34.82 37.82 5.97
N SER A 187 -34.85 37.41 4.69
CA SER A 187 -35.55 38.18 3.65
C SER A 187 -37.04 38.36 3.96
N ILE A 188 -37.70 37.28 4.41
CA ILE A 188 -39.11 37.32 4.80
C ILE A 188 -39.32 38.22 6.02
N SER A 189 -38.49 38.09 7.07
CA SER A 189 -38.65 38.87 8.31
C SER A 189 -38.44 40.37 8.11
N THR A 190 -37.53 40.75 7.21
CA THR A 190 -37.12 42.14 7.00
C THR A 190 -37.86 42.80 5.84
N GLY A 191 -38.74 42.06 5.14
CA GLY A 191 -39.49 42.56 3.99
C GLY A 191 -38.60 42.97 2.81
N GLN A 192 -37.46 42.27 2.61
CA GLN A 192 -36.51 42.63 1.57
C GLN A 192 -37.05 42.37 0.16
N ASN A 193 -36.54 43.14 -0.81
CA ASN A 193 -36.86 42.93 -2.21
C ASN A 193 -36.38 41.55 -2.70
N MET A 194 -37.19 40.92 -3.56
CA MET A 194 -36.89 39.61 -4.15
C MET A 194 -35.53 39.59 -4.87
N THR A 195 -35.17 40.70 -5.53
CA THR A 195 -33.89 40.87 -6.24
C THR A 195 -32.66 40.86 -5.30
N SER A 196 -32.78 41.43 -4.11
CA SER A 196 -31.71 41.40 -3.09
C SER A 196 -31.49 39.98 -2.58
N THR A 197 -32.57 39.24 -2.41
CA THR A 197 -32.56 37.85 -1.92
C THR A 197 -31.96 36.89 -2.95
N THR A 198 -32.31 37.04 -4.22
CA THR A 198 -31.72 36.20 -5.28
C THR A 198 -30.24 36.49 -5.45
N LEU A 199 -29.82 37.75 -5.34
CA LEU A 199 -28.41 38.13 -5.43
C LEU A 199 -27.58 37.58 -4.26
N SER A 200 -28.10 37.60 -3.03
CA SER A 200 -27.41 37.05 -1.87
C SER A 200 -27.27 35.53 -1.94
N LEU A 201 -28.30 34.81 -2.42
CA LEU A 201 -28.25 33.37 -2.64
C LEU A 201 -27.24 32.97 -3.74
N LEU A 202 -27.18 33.73 -4.83
CA LEU A 202 -26.18 33.53 -5.89
C LEU A 202 -24.76 33.79 -5.38
N GLY A 203 -24.56 34.89 -4.64
CA GLY A 203 -23.28 35.22 -4.03
C GLY A 203 -22.79 34.13 -3.07
N MET A 204 -23.68 33.64 -2.21
CA MET A 204 -23.37 32.54 -1.28
C MET A 204 -23.03 31.23 -2.02
N SER A 205 -23.79 30.89 -3.07
CA SER A 205 -23.52 29.71 -3.89
C SER A 205 -22.15 29.79 -4.58
N PHE A 206 -21.77 30.98 -5.06
CA PHE A 206 -20.46 31.23 -5.64
C PHE A 206 -19.35 31.07 -4.59
N VAL A 207 -19.51 31.66 -3.39
CA VAL A 207 -18.54 31.55 -2.30
C VAL A 207 -18.34 30.10 -1.89
N MET A 208 -19.42 29.35 -1.68
CA MET A 208 -19.32 27.92 -1.32
C MET A 208 -18.56 27.16 -2.39
N THR A 209 -18.95 27.31 -3.66
CA THR A 209 -18.26 26.63 -4.77
C THR A 209 -16.77 26.96 -4.79
N ALA A 210 -16.39 28.23 -4.55
CA ALA A 210 -15.00 28.63 -4.45
C ALA A 210 -14.27 27.98 -3.26
N MET A 211 -14.93 27.80 -2.11
CA MET A 211 -14.37 27.12 -0.94
C MET A 211 -14.06 25.64 -1.18
N THR A 212 -14.60 25.00 -2.23
CA THR A 212 -14.25 23.61 -2.54
C THR A 212 -12.78 23.41 -2.90
N ILE A 213 -12.09 24.47 -3.33
CA ILE A 213 -10.64 24.48 -3.60
C ILE A 213 -9.85 24.06 -2.36
N PHE A 214 -10.33 24.37 -1.15
CA PHE A 214 -9.67 23.97 0.08
C PHE A 214 -9.66 22.45 0.29
N PHE A 215 -10.52 21.65 -0.34
CA PHE A 215 -10.40 20.19 -0.23
C PHE A 215 -9.24 19.61 -1.05
N ILE A 216 -8.72 20.35 -2.04
CA ILE A 216 -7.71 19.85 -2.99
C ILE A 216 -6.41 19.39 -2.30
N PRO A 217 -5.81 20.14 -1.35
CA PRO A 217 -4.59 19.71 -0.67
C PRO A 217 -4.74 18.37 0.05
N GLY A 218 -5.86 18.16 0.75
CA GLY A 218 -6.15 16.90 1.45
C GLY A 218 -6.26 15.72 0.48
N MET A 219 -7.06 15.89 -0.58
CA MET A 219 -7.20 14.89 -1.64
C MET A 219 -5.88 14.56 -2.34
N LEU A 220 -5.06 15.57 -2.61
CA LEU A 220 -3.75 15.42 -3.23
C LEU A 220 -2.82 14.58 -2.35
N ILE A 221 -2.77 14.85 -1.05
CA ILE A 221 -1.95 14.08 -0.09
C ILE A 221 -2.39 12.62 -0.05
N CYS A 222 -3.70 12.35 0.05
CA CYS A 222 -4.25 10.99 0.03
C CYS A 222 -3.86 10.24 -1.24
N TRP A 223 -4.08 10.89 -2.39
CA TRP A 223 -3.80 10.31 -3.69
C TRP A 223 -2.32 9.99 -3.87
N MET A 224 -1.43 10.95 -3.58
CA MET A 224 0.02 10.77 -3.67
C MET A 224 0.49 9.64 -2.75
N ARG A 225 -0.04 9.58 -1.53
CA ARG A 225 0.39 8.59 -0.54
C ARG A 225 -0.07 7.18 -0.90
N LEU A 226 -1.32 7.02 -1.35
CA LEU A 226 -1.83 5.74 -1.81
C LEU A 226 -1.05 5.25 -3.05
N ARG A 227 -0.78 6.16 -4.01
CA ARG A 227 0.03 5.86 -5.20
C ARG A 227 1.47 5.47 -4.85
N LYS A 228 2.10 6.20 -3.91
CA LYS A 228 3.46 5.91 -3.45
C LYS A 228 3.56 4.58 -2.72
N HIS A 229 2.54 4.24 -1.92
CA HIS A 229 2.49 2.95 -1.22
C HIS A 229 2.39 1.78 -2.20
N GLY A 230 1.47 1.84 -3.17
CA GLY A 230 1.34 0.81 -4.20
C GLY A 230 2.60 0.61 -5.03
N ARG A 231 3.27 1.71 -5.43
CA ARG A 231 4.56 1.64 -6.15
C ARG A 231 5.67 0.99 -5.32
N ARG A 232 5.76 1.31 -4.03
CA ARG A 232 6.76 0.71 -3.14
C ARG A 232 6.53 -0.77 -2.93
N PHE A 233 5.27 -1.18 -2.77
CA PHE A 233 4.93 -2.60 -2.64
C PHE A 233 5.28 -3.38 -3.91
N LYS A 234 4.88 -2.88 -5.09
CA LYS A 234 5.21 -3.50 -6.38
C LYS A 234 6.72 -3.67 -6.56
N PHE A 235 7.50 -2.64 -6.24
CA PHE A 235 8.97 -2.71 -6.32
C PHE A 235 9.56 -3.72 -5.31
N SER A 236 9.05 -3.73 -4.07
CA SER A 236 9.49 -4.67 -3.04
C SER A 236 9.22 -6.13 -3.43
N LEU A 237 8.05 -6.41 -4.00
CA LEU A 237 7.70 -7.77 -4.42
C LEU A 237 8.56 -8.23 -5.60
N LEU A 238 8.74 -7.36 -6.60
CA LEU A 238 9.61 -7.64 -7.74
C LEU A 238 11.05 -7.94 -7.29
N ASN A 239 11.57 -7.14 -6.36
CA ASN A 239 12.91 -7.34 -5.82
C ASN A 239 13.03 -8.67 -5.06
N ARG A 240 12.00 -9.05 -4.28
CA ARG A 240 11.97 -10.34 -3.59
C ARG A 240 11.99 -11.50 -4.58
N LYS A 241 11.11 -11.48 -5.59
CA LYS A 241 11.06 -12.51 -6.65
C LYS A 241 12.38 -12.59 -7.43
N TYR A 242 13.01 -11.46 -7.71
CA TYR A 242 14.32 -11.41 -8.35
C TYR A 242 15.41 -12.07 -7.50
N LEU A 243 15.44 -11.80 -6.20
CA LEU A 243 16.38 -12.43 -5.28
C LEU A 243 16.14 -13.93 -5.15
N ASP A 244 14.88 -14.36 -5.04
CA ASP A 244 14.51 -15.78 -4.99
C ASP A 244 15.01 -16.50 -6.26
N MET A 245 14.75 -15.93 -7.45
CA MET A 245 15.23 -16.48 -8.73
C MET A 245 16.75 -16.53 -8.82
N ARG A 246 17.46 -15.50 -8.34
CA ARG A 246 18.93 -15.51 -8.29
C ARG A 246 19.46 -16.60 -7.36
N GLN A 247 18.82 -16.82 -6.22
CA GLN A 247 19.20 -17.85 -5.28
C GLN A 247 18.99 -19.25 -5.89
N ASP A 248 17.88 -19.46 -6.58
CA ASP A 248 17.61 -20.70 -7.30
C ASP A 248 18.65 -20.95 -8.42
N MET A 249 19.01 -19.92 -9.19
CA MET A 249 20.06 -20.03 -10.21
C MET A 249 21.44 -20.31 -9.60
N ALA A 250 21.78 -19.69 -8.48
CA ALA A 250 23.04 -19.97 -7.77
C ALA A 250 23.09 -21.41 -7.25
N ASN A 251 21.97 -21.97 -6.80
CA ASN A 251 21.88 -23.37 -6.39
C ASN A 251 21.98 -24.32 -7.60
N ALA A 252 21.29 -24.03 -8.70
CA ALA A 252 21.39 -24.79 -9.94
C ALA A 252 22.84 -24.81 -10.46
N ARG A 253 23.52 -23.66 -10.39
CA ARG A 253 24.95 -23.55 -10.73
C ARG A 253 25.81 -24.44 -9.86
N LYS A 254 25.63 -24.46 -8.53
CA LYS A 254 26.41 -25.34 -7.65
C LYS A 254 26.27 -26.82 -8.03
N ILE A 255 25.05 -27.25 -8.36
CA ILE A 255 24.78 -28.63 -8.78
C ILE A 255 25.47 -28.92 -10.12
N HIS A 256 25.37 -28.00 -11.08
CA HIS A 256 25.99 -28.14 -12.39
C HIS A 256 27.52 -28.11 -12.33
N ASP A 257 28.10 -27.18 -11.56
CA ASP A 257 29.55 -27.03 -11.37
C ASP A 257 30.13 -28.25 -10.64
N ALA A 258 29.35 -28.96 -9.82
CA ALA A 258 29.76 -30.20 -9.14
C ALA A 258 29.89 -31.41 -10.08
N LEU A 259 29.42 -31.32 -11.33
CA LEU A 259 29.60 -32.37 -12.33
C LEU A 259 30.99 -32.36 -12.97
N PHE A 260 31.69 -31.23 -12.88
CA PHE A 260 32.98 -31.10 -13.55
C PHE A 260 34.08 -31.87 -12.79
N PRO A 261 35.06 -32.45 -13.51
CA PRO A 261 36.15 -33.20 -12.90
C PRO A 261 37.04 -32.30 -12.03
N GLU A 262 37.69 -32.88 -11.03
CA GLU A 262 38.72 -32.19 -10.26
C GLU A 262 40.02 -32.05 -11.07
N LYS A 263 40.86 -31.07 -10.68
CA LYS A 263 42.20 -30.91 -11.23
C LYS A 263 43.05 -32.14 -10.89
N ILE A 264 43.76 -32.68 -11.88
CA ILE A 264 44.66 -33.83 -11.68
C ILE A 264 46.08 -33.39 -12.02
N GLU A 265 47.01 -33.60 -11.09
CA GLU A 265 48.44 -33.43 -11.32
C GLU A 265 49.19 -34.64 -10.76
N ASP A 266 49.83 -35.41 -11.63
CA ASP A 266 50.67 -36.54 -11.26
C ASP A 266 51.88 -36.67 -12.19
N ASP A 267 52.75 -37.64 -11.92
CA ASP A 267 54.01 -37.86 -12.65
C ASP A 267 53.82 -38.20 -14.14
N GLN A 268 52.62 -38.65 -14.54
CA GLN A 268 52.30 -39.05 -15.91
C GLN A 268 51.42 -38.03 -16.64
N ILE A 269 50.43 -37.44 -15.96
CA ILE A 269 49.45 -36.52 -16.56
C ILE A 269 49.18 -35.31 -15.67
N ALA A 270 49.07 -34.14 -16.32
CA ALA A 270 48.52 -32.92 -15.73
C ALA A 270 47.27 -32.51 -16.52
N PHE A 271 46.14 -32.40 -15.83
CA PHE A 271 44.85 -31.98 -16.39
C PHE A 271 44.29 -30.81 -15.56
N ASP A 272 43.96 -29.75 -16.27
CA ASP A 272 43.29 -28.56 -15.74
C ASP A 272 42.33 -28.01 -16.81
N PHE A 273 41.25 -27.38 -16.39
CA PHE A 273 40.27 -26.78 -17.29
C PHE A 273 39.73 -25.47 -16.72
N ARG A 274 39.19 -24.63 -17.60
CA ARG A 274 38.51 -23.40 -17.21
C ARG A 274 37.16 -23.32 -17.90
N TYR A 275 36.11 -23.32 -17.09
CA TYR A 275 34.74 -23.12 -17.54
C TYR A 275 34.33 -21.65 -17.37
N THR A 276 33.88 -21.01 -18.45
CA THR A 276 33.40 -19.61 -18.45
C THR A 276 32.11 -19.53 -19.28
N PRO A 277 30.94 -19.75 -18.66
CA PRO A 277 29.67 -19.70 -19.38
C PRO A 277 29.31 -18.28 -19.79
N TYR A 278 28.51 -18.16 -20.87
CA TYR A 278 27.96 -16.88 -21.32
C TYR A 278 26.99 -16.23 -20.29
N SER A 279 26.32 -17.04 -19.48
CA SER A 279 25.36 -16.61 -18.44
C SER A 279 25.73 -17.25 -17.09
N ASP A 280 24.77 -17.47 -16.18
CA ASP A 280 25.03 -18.10 -14.88
C ASP A 280 25.51 -19.56 -15.03
N ILE A 281 25.03 -20.28 -16.05
CA ILE A 281 25.33 -21.68 -16.42
C ILE A 281 25.21 -21.88 -17.95
N GLY A 282 25.75 -22.97 -18.50
CA GLY A 282 25.88 -23.21 -19.94
C GLY A 282 25.84 -24.69 -20.37
N GLY A 283 26.01 -24.91 -21.68
CA GLY A 283 25.94 -26.24 -22.31
C GLY A 283 27.29 -26.93 -22.50
N ASP A 284 28.39 -26.18 -22.44
CA ASP A 284 29.74 -26.71 -22.55
C ASP A 284 30.08 -27.53 -21.30
N PHE A 285 30.59 -28.74 -21.51
CA PHE A 285 30.90 -29.66 -20.43
C PHE A 285 32.18 -30.44 -20.72
N VAL A 286 33.00 -30.63 -19.70
CA VAL A 286 34.14 -31.55 -19.77
C VAL A 286 33.97 -32.65 -18.74
N TRP A 287 34.21 -33.87 -19.17
CA TRP A 287 34.19 -35.05 -18.33
C TRP A 287 35.53 -35.77 -18.45
N LEU A 288 36.00 -36.33 -17.34
CA LEU A 288 37.24 -37.06 -17.29
C LEU A 288 37.09 -38.26 -16.36
N GLU A 289 37.54 -39.42 -16.83
CA GLU A 289 37.75 -40.61 -16.01
C GLU A 289 39.17 -41.12 -16.19
N ARG A 290 39.80 -41.50 -15.08
CA ARG A 290 41.11 -42.13 -15.05
C ARG A 290 41.02 -43.52 -14.44
N ASN A 291 41.63 -44.48 -15.11
CA ASN A 291 41.99 -45.79 -14.57
C ASN A 291 43.53 -45.94 -14.58
N GLU A 292 44.08 -46.99 -13.97
CA GLU A 292 45.53 -47.24 -13.84
C GLU A 292 46.26 -47.24 -15.19
N GLU A 293 45.60 -47.65 -16.28
CA GLU A 293 46.21 -47.79 -17.61
C GLU A 293 45.82 -46.70 -18.62
N LYS A 294 44.70 -45.99 -18.40
CA LYS A 294 44.08 -45.13 -19.42
C LYS A 294 43.39 -43.91 -18.81
N VAL A 295 43.44 -42.80 -19.53
CA VAL A 295 42.65 -41.59 -19.26
C VAL A 295 41.69 -41.37 -20.42
N LEU A 296 40.42 -41.16 -20.10
CA LEU A 296 39.38 -40.80 -21.05
C LEU A 296 38.92 -39.39 -20.75
N ILE A 297 38.95 -38.54 -21.77
CA ILE A 297 38.49 -37.15 -21.68
C ILE A 297 37.42 -36.96 -22.75
N MET A 298 36.30 -36.35 -22.36
CA MET A 298 35.23 -35.98 -23.26
C MET A 298 34.93 -34.50 -23.08
N LEU A 299 34.94 -33.76 -24.18
CA LEU A 299 34.45 -32.39 -24.24
C LEU A 299 33.15 -32.42 -25.04
N LEU A 300 32.10 -31.82 -24.49
CA LEU A 300 30.81 -31.73 -25.15
C LEU A 300 30.38 -30.28 -25.23
N ASP A 301 29.83 -29.88 -26.37
CA ASP A 301 29.09 -28.63 -26.52
C ASP A 301 27.63 -28.96 -26.87
N VAL A 302 26.73 -28.70 -25.93
CA VAL A 302 25.30 -28.91 -26.11
C VAL A 302 24.66 -27.68 -26.75
N THR A 303 23.86 -27.89 -27.79
CA THR A 303 23.12 -26.81 -28.47
C THR A 303 22.29 -25.96 -27.52
N GLY A 304 22.46 -24.64 -27.62
CA GLY A 304 21.76 -23.65 -26.80
C GLY A 304 22.67 -23.01 -25.76
N HIS A 305 22.09 -22.32 -24.79
CA HIS A 305 22.83 -21.72 -23.67
C HIS A 305 21.93 -21.56 -22.44
N GLY A 306 22.52 -21.21 -21.30
CA GLY A 306 21.77 -20.98 -20.06
C GLY A 306 21.26 -22.26 -19.41
N LEU A 307 20.20 -22.13 -18.61
CA LEU A 307 19.63 -23.23 -17.82
C LEU A 307 19.18 -24.45 -18.65
N PRO A 308 18.49 -24.31 -19.81
CA PRO A 308 18.08 -25.47 -20.60
C PRO A 308 19.25 -26.33 -21.09
N ALA A 309 20.35 -25.70 -21.51
CA ALA A 309 21.55 -26.40 -21.95
C ALA A 309 22.24 -27.10 -20.76
N ALA A 310 22.38 -26.42 -19.62
CA ALA A 310 22.94 -26.98 -18.40
C ALA A 310 22.12 -28.17 -17.84
N MET A 311 20.80 -28.15 -17.98
CA MET A 311 19.94 -29.29 -17.64
C MET A 311 20.17 -30.48 -18.57
N THR A 312 20.46 -30.24 -19.84
CA THR A 312 20.83 -31.30 -20.78
C THR A 312 22.18 -31.91 -20.42
N VAL A 313 23.17 -31.09 -20.05
CA VAL A 313 24.46 -31.56 -19.52
C VAL A 313 24.27 -32.49 -18.32
N ASN A 314 23.43 -32.12 -17.35
CA ASN A 314 23.11 -33.00 -16.22
C ASN A 314 22.57 -34.38 -16.66
N ARG A 315 21.71 -34.41 -17.69
CA ARG A 315 21.17 -35.67 -18.25
C ARG A 315 22.25 -36.49 -18.95
N ILE A 316 23.11 -35.84 -19.73
CA ILE A 316 24.21 -36.49 -20.45
C ILE A 316 25.22 -37.06 -19.47
N HIS A 317 25.60 -36.30 -18.45
CA HIS A 317 26.48 -36.76 -17.38
C HIS A 317 25.97 -38.06 -16.75
N GLY A 318 24.68 -38.13 -16.40
CA GLY A 318 24.08 -39.36 -15.87
C GLY A 318 24.15 -40.54 -16.83
N GLU A 319 23.98 -40.33 -18.13
CA GLU A 319 24.11 -41.40 -19.13
C GLU A 319 25.57 -41.83 -19.34
N ILE A 320 26.53 -40.90 -19.29
CA ILE A 320 27.97 -41.21 -19.32
C ILE A 320 28.31 -42.12 -18.13
N GLU A 321 27.98 -41.68 -16.90
CA GLU A 321 28.25 -42.45 -15.67
C GLU A 321 27.62 -43.85 -15.70
N ARG A 322 26.39 -43.94 -16.20
CA ARG A 322 25.69 -45.22 -16.37
C ARG A 322 26.42 -46.13 -17.36
N LEU A 323 26.73 -45.65 -18.56
CA LEU A 323 27.40 -46.45 -19.59
C LEU A 323 28.80 -46.90 -19.15
N ARG A 324 29.54 -46.04 -18.45
CA ARG A 324 30.86 -46.38 -17.88
C ARG A 324 30.77 -47.43 -16.78
N SER A 325 29.74 -47.36 -15.95
CA SER A 325 29.50 -48.36 -14.90
C SER A 325 29.05 -49.71 -15.48
N GLU A 326 28.22 -49.72 -16.52
CA GLU A 326 27.71 -50.94 -17.17
C GLU A 326 28.78 -51.65 -18.02
N TYR A 327 29.69 -50.88 -18.66
CA TYR A 327 30.75 -51.40 -19.52
C TYR A 327 32.14 -50.90 -19.09
N PRO A 328 32.67 -51.32 -17.92
CA PRO A 328 33.97 -50.85 -17.44
C PRO A 328 35.10 -51.19 -18.42
N GLY A 329 35.98 -50.21 -18.68
CA GLY A 329 37.14 -50.42 -19.56
C GLY A 329 36.83 -50.58 -21.05
N SER A 330 35.58 -50.35 -21.48
CA SER A 330 35.21 -50.42 -22.89
C SER A 330 35.92 -49.38 -23.75
N ASP A 331 36.08 -49.68 -25.04
CA ASP A 331 36.60 -48.74 -26.04
C ASP A 331 35.74 -47.47 -26.13
N PRO A 332 36.33 -46.27 -26.34
CA PRO A 332 35.58 -45.03 -26.53
C PRO A 332 34.49 -45.10 -27.60
N LEU A 333 34.66 -45.93 -28.64
CA LEU A 333 33.66 -46.13 -29.68
C LEU A 333 32.35 -46.71 -29.14
N VAL A 334 32.40 -47.58 -28.12
CA VAL A 334 31.21 -48.14 -27.47
C VAL A 334 30.45 -47.05 -26.73
N LEU A 335 31.16 -46.18 -26.00
CA LEU A 335 30.58 -45.04 -25.30
C LEU A 335 29.94 -44.05 -26.29
N MET A 336 30.65 -43.69 -27.36
CA MET A 336 30.15 -42.77 -28.39
C MET A 336 28.91 -43.30 -29.10
N ASN A 337 28.86 -44.60 -29.42
CA ASN A 337 27.67 -45.22 -30.02
C ASN A 337 26.49 -45.26 -29.04
N GLY A 338 26.76 -45.52 -27.76
CA GLY A 338 25.76 -45.46 -26.69
C GLY A 338 25.15 -44.07 -26.56
N LEU A 339 25.99 -43.04 -26.44
CA LEU A 339 25.56 -41.64 -26.40
C LEU A 339 24.82 -41.22 -27.68
N GLY A 340 25.35 -41.55 -28.87
CA GLY A 340 24.68 -41.26 -30.14
C GLY A 340 23.27 -41.88 -30.24
N ARG A 341 23.11 -43.11 -29.72
CA ARG A 341 21.79 -43.74 -29.59
C ARG A 341 20.91 -43.02 -28.57
N TYR A 342 21.45 -42.64 -27.41
CA TYR A 342 20.71 -41.88 -26.40
C TYR A 342 20.19 -40.54 -26.95
N PHE A 343 21.04 -39.79 -27.65
CA PHE A 343 20.67 -38.52 -28.27
C PHE A 343 19.59 -38.70 -29.35
N SER A 344 19.75 -39.69 -30.25
CA SER A 344 18.76 -39.92 -31.32
C SER A 344 17.38 -40.31 -30.76
N LEU A 345 17.34 -41.07 -29.66
CA LEU A 345 16.09 -41.53 -29.06
C LEU A 345 15.43 -40.49 -28.14
N THR A 346 16.21 -39.69 -27.40
CA THR A 346 15.68 -38.88 -26.28
C THR A 346 15.89 -37.38 -26.38
N MET A 347 16.81 -36.91 -27.24
CA MET A 347 17.18 -35.49 -27.34
C MET A 347 16.82 -34.89 -28.70
N SER A 348 17.08 -35.63 -29.79
CA SER A 348 16.75 -35.21 -31.16
C SER A 348 15.27 -34.87 -31.38
N PRO A 349 14.28 -35.59 -30.80
CA PRO A 349 12.87 -35.19 -30.89
C PRO A 349 12.57 -33.79 -30.32
N HIS A 350 13.43 -33.30 -29.43
CA HIS A 350 13.36 -31.96 -28.83
C HIS A 350 14.33 -30.96 -29.47
N GLN A 351 14.95 -31.31 -30.61
CA GLN A 351 15.95 -30.50 -31.32
C GLN A 351 17.19 -30.16 -30.47
N ILE A 352 17.53 -31.03 -29.52
CA ILE A 352 18.72 -30.92 -28.68
C ILE A 352 19.81 -31.81 -29.26
N PHE A 353 20.96 -31.22 -29.56
CA PHE A 353 22.13 -31.90 -30.12
C PHE A 353 23.37 -31.58 -29.28
N ALA A 354 24.42 -32.39 -29.42
CA ALA A 354 25.73 -32.09 -28.85
C ALA A 354 26.83 -32.42 -29.86
N THR A 355 27.92 -31.66 -29.81
CA THR A 355 29.14 -31.88 -30.60
C THR A 355 30.32 -32.24 -29.73
#